data_AF-W9C2V7-F1
#
_entry.id   AF-W9C2V7-F1
#
_cell.length_a   1.000
_cell.length_b   1.000
_cell.length_c   1.000
_cell.angle_alpha   90.00
_cell.angle_beta   90.00
_cell.angle_gamma   90.00
#
_symmetry.space_group_name_H-M   'P 1'
#
loop_
_entity.id
_entity.type
_entity.pdbx_description
1 polymer ?
#
loop_
_entity_poly.entity_id
_entity_poly.type
_entity_poly.pdbx_seq_one_letter_code
_entity_poly.pdbx_strand_id
1 'polypeptide(L)'
;MTGETPNAAQISGLHALTGNRVSPGSRVLREHLPATLGILAHEALEVLFLDQRHILIAHERLLQGSAQRLLIEPGFIFRRALALGASAVILAHNHPSGDPRPSPEDLEATQSLVRLGRMLGVEIAEHLIVVRRGCHAMLRTPITRPTALAAFFELNESAPGCVHERGSVCPTAAANARLAAGHRNRRRELIGQLSLLANPAWDMLIDLFLHAECGKQVSISALCFGSCLPMSTALRHVRKLCDSGLVTRQVDPLDARRSLVTLSNYALERVNEYFCSYTNNLWK
;
A
#
# COMPACT_ATOMS: atom_id res chain seq x y z
N MET A 1 51.21 4.57 9.90
CA MET A 1 50.04 5.05 9.14
C MET A 1 48.99 3.95 9.19
N THR A 2 48.28 3.85 10.30
CA THR A 2 47.30 2.81 10.57
C THR A 2 45.94 3.29 10.04
N GLY A 3 45.41 2.55 9.06
CA GLY A 3 44.04 2.71 8.62
C GLY A 3 43.11 2.23 9.73
N GLU A 4 42.41 3.18 10.36
CA GLU A 4 41.27 2.88 11.20
C GLU A 4 40.04 2.78 10.30
N THR A 5 39.53 1.56 10.18
CA THR A 5 38.17 1.29 9.70
C THR A 5 37.17 1.99 10.61
N PRO A 6 36.07 2.57 10.08
CA PRO A 6 35.05 3.18 10.93
C PRO A 6 34.46 2.11 11.84
N ASN A 7 34.56 2.37 13.15
CA ASN A 7 34.15 1.49 14.24
C ASN A 7 32.67 1.05 14.11
N ALA A 8 32.43 -0.26 14.26
CA ALA A 8 31.13 -0.93 14.20
C ALA A 8 30.09 -0.43 15.23
N ALA A 9 30.44 0.53 16.08
CA ALA A 9 29.58 1.12 17.10
C ALA A 9 28.54 2.14 16.56
N GLN A 10 28.64 2.60 15.31
CA GLN A 10 27.77 3.66 14.77
C GLN A 10 26.48 3.19 14.07
N ILE A 11 26.27 1.88 13.91
CA ILE A 11 25.09 1.28 13.24
C ILE A 11 23.97 0.93 14.26
N SER A 12 24.21 1.05 15.56
CA SER A 12 23.40 0.38 16.59
C SER A 12 22.12 1.12 17.06
N GLY A 13 22.01 2.43 16.86
CA GLY A 13 20.97 3.23 17.54
C GLY A 13 19.53 2.97 17.10
N LEU A 14 19.27 2.89 15.78
CA LEU A 14 17.92 2.65 15.24
C LEU A 14 17.54 1.16 15.26
N HIS A 15 18.51 0.25 15.10
CA HIS A 15 18.26 -1.19 15.26
C HIS A 15 17.72 -1.54 16.64
N ALA A 16 18.22 -0.88 17.69
CA ALA A 16 17.74 -1.04 19.06
C ALA A 16 16.30 -0.51 19.28
N LEU A 17 15.78 0.31 18.37
CA LEU A 17 14.40 0.80 18.41
C LEU A 17 13.41 -0.15 17.71
N THR A 18 13.88 -1.16 16.99
CA THR A 18 13.00 -2.17 16.37
C THR A 18 12.13 -2.83 17.45
N GLY A 19 10.83 -2.86 17.24
CA GLY A 19 9.86 -3.36 18.23
C GLY A 19 9.42 -2.34 19.29
N ASN A 20 9.98 -1.12 19.28
CA ASN A 20 9.55 -0.03 20.16
C ASN A 20 8.68 0.99 19.43
N ARG A 21 7.83 1.69 20.20
CA ARG A 21 7.03 2.79 19.69
C ARG A 21 7.93 3.98 19.35
N VAL A 22 7.83 4.49 18.13
CA VAL A 22 8.61 5.63 17.63
C VAL A 22 7.65 6.75 17.21
N SER A 23 7.99 7.97 17.62
CA SER A 23 7.31 9.18 17.16
C SER A 23 8.31 10.10 16.47
N PRO A 24 7.89 10.91 15.48
CA PRO A 24 8.79 11.85 14.80
C PRO A 24 9.50 12.84 15.73
N GLY A 25 8.83 13.27 16.81
CA GLY A 25 9.41 14.12 17.86
C GLY A 25 10.20 13.38 18.93
N SER A 26 10.42 12.06 18.80
CA SER A 26 11.09 11.29 19.86
C SER A 26 12.53 11.76 20.05
N ARG A 27 12.94 11.83 21.32
CA ARG A 27 14.30 12.23 21.69
C ARG A 27 15.34 11.36 20.99
N VAL A 28 15.08 10.06 20.88
CA VAL A 28 16.01 9.13 20.25
C VAL A 28 16.23 9.45 18.77
N LEU A 29 15.20 9.75 17.99
CA LEU A 29 15.38 10.18 16.59
C LEU A 29 16.12 11.51 16.48
N ARG A 30 15.80 12.47 17.36
CA ARG A 30 16.43 13.80 17.37
C ARG A 30 17.91 13.78 17.77
N GLU A 31 18.34 12.79 18.53
CA GLU A 31 19.75 12.59 18.87
C GLU A 31 20.46 11.72 17.81
N HIS A 32 19.80 10.67 17.32
CA HIS A 32 20.39 9.71 16.39
C HIS A 32 20.57 10.29 14.98
N LEU A 33 19.52 10.87 14.38
CA LEU A 33 19.55 11.28 12.97
C LEU A 33 20.61 12.36 12.70
N PRO A 34 20.77 13.43 13.52
CA PRO A 34 21.88 14.39 13.30
C PRO A 34 23.27 13.77 13.44
N ALA A 35 23.42 12.75 14.29
CA ALA A 35 24.70 12.08 14.54
C ALA A 35 25.08 11.07 13.46
N THR A 36 24.11 10.48 12.76
CA THR A 36 24.36 9.43 11.75
C THR A 36 24.10 9.89 10.32
N LEU A 37 22.99 10.61 10.08
CA LEU A 37 22.55 11.07 8.77
C LEU A 37 23.00 12.52 8.51
N GLY A 38 22.89 13.40 9.52
CA GLY A 38 23.25 14.83 9.41
C GLY A 38 24.75 15.12 9.24
N ILE A 39 25.62 14.12 9.38
CA ILE A 39 27.07 14.23 9.18
C ILE A 39 27.51 13.83 7.77
N LEU A 40 26.64 13.23 6.96
CA LEU A 40 27.00 12.74 5.64
C LEU A 40 27.29 13.91 4.68
N ALA A 41 28.35 13.75 3.87
CA ALA A 41 28.78 14.75 2.89
C ALA A 41 27.91 14.77 1.62
N HIS A 42 27.06 13.76 1.43
CA HIS A 42 26.11 13.63 0.33
C HIS A 42 24.69 13.50 0.89
N GLU A 43 23.69 13.86 0.10
CA GLU A 43 22.29 13.63 0.46
C GLU A 43 21.99 12.13 0.46
N ALA A 44 21.32 11.66 1.51
CA ALA A 44 20.86 10.30 1.69
C ALA A 44 19.47 10.32 2.32
N LEU A 45 18.69 9.28 2.06
CA LEU A 45 17.35 9.10 2.63
C LEU A 45 17.37 7.92 3.60
N GLU A 46 16.79 8.12 4.77
CA GLU A 46 16.40 7.05 5.68
C GLU A 46 14.89 6.95 5.76
N VAL A 47 14.40 5.72 5.77
CA VAL A 47 12.98 5.39 5.87
C VAL A 47 12.77 4.47 7.04
N LEU A 48 11.89 4.86 7.96
CA LEU A 48 11.46 4.04 9.09
C LEU A 48 10.06 3.52 8.78
N PHE A 49 9.89 2.21 8.81
CA PHE A 49 8.64 1.52 8.54
C PHE A 49 7.96 1.16 9.86
N LEU A 50 6.72 1.61 10.04
CA LEU A 50 5.98 1.50 11.30
C LEU A 50 4.68 0.71 11.11
N ASP A 51 4.27 -0.02 12.16
CA ASP A 51 2.94 -0.64 12.20
C ASP A 51 1.84 0.37 12.60
N GLN A 52 0.59 -0.11 12.67
CA GLN A 52 -0.58 0.68 13.10
C GLN A 52 -0.49 1.28 14.53
N ARG A 53 0.40 0.77 15.39
CA ARG A 53 0.68 1.29 16.74
C ARG A 53 1.90 2.21 16.78
N HIS A 54 2.48 2.51 15.62
CA HIS A 54 3.71 3.26 15.43
C HIS A 54 4.92 2.54 16.05
N ILE A 55 4.90 1.22 16.04
CA ILE A 55 6.05 0.39 16.43
C ILE A 55 6.96 0.24 15.22
N LEU A 56 8.26 0.46 15.41
CA LEU A 56 9.26 0.32 14.35
C LEU A 56 9.40 -1.15 13.92
N ILE A 57 9.04 -1.44 12.68
CA ILE A 57 9.17 -2.77 12.05
C ILE A 57 10.59 -2.91 11.48
N ALA A 58 11.03 -1.91 10.72
CA ALA A 58 12.33 -1.87 10.08
C ALA A 58 12.75 -0.43 9.83
N HIS A 59 14.06 -0.21 9.66
CA HIS A 59 14.58 1.03 9.11
C HIS A 59 15.56 0.71 7.99
N GLU A 60 15.57 1.51 6.94
CA GLU A 60 16.45 1.31 5.79
C GLU A 60 17.00 2.64 5.31
N ARG A 61 18.29 2.66 5.03
CA ARG A 61 18.94 3.80 4.37
C ARG A 61 19.00 3.52 2.88
N LEU A 62 18.38 4.41 2.11
CA LEU A 62 18.38 4.38 0.66
C LEU A 62 19.48 5.31 0.16
N LEU A 63 20.51 4.69 -0.42
CA LEU A 63 21.56 5.39 -1.12
C LEU A 63 21.19 5.45 -2.60
N GLN A 64 21.10 6.66 -3.17
CA GLN A 64 21.04 6.83 -4.62
C GLN A 64 22.27 7.63 -5.09
N GLY A 65 22.87 7.15 -6.19
CA GLY A 65 24.24 7.45 -6.57
C GLY A 65 24.52 8.83 -7.17
N SER A 66 25.83 9.13 -7.21
CA SER A 66 26.67 10.14 -7.90
C SER A 66 26.17 11.53 -8.32
N ALA A 67 24.86 11.79 -8.40
CA ALA A 67 24.34 13.14 -8.62
C ALA A 67 24.18 13.84 -7.26
N GLN A 68 24.52 15.12 -7.21
CA GLN A 68 24.59 15.93 -5.99
C GLN A 68 23.25 16.12 -5.25
N ARG A 69 22.17 15.45 -5.69
CA ARG A 69 20.80 15.62 -5.19
C ARG A 69 20.06 14.28 -5.14
N LEU A 70 19.37 14.02 -4.02
CA LEU A 70 18.56 12.83 -3.77
C LEU A 70 17.27 12.86 -4.60
N LEU A 71 16.98 11.79 -5.34
CA LEU A 71 15.69 11.56 -6.00
C LEU A 71 14.84 10.64 -5.13
N ILE A 72 13.77 11.15 -4.53
CA ILE A 72 12.89 10.32 -3.73
C ILE A 72 11.95 9.56 -4.66
N GLU A 73 12.24 8.28 -4.91
CA GLU A 73 11.42 7.39 -5.73
C GLU A 73 10.27 6.75 -4.92
N PRO A 74 9.00 7.18 -5.09
CA PRO A 74 7.89 6.70 -4.27
C PRO A 74 7.65 5.20 -4.38
N GLY A 75 7.83 4.65 -5.58
CA GLY A 75 7.60 3.23 -5.86
C GLY A 75 8.48 2.32 -5.02
N PHE A 76 9.73 2.72 -4.74
CA PHE A 76 10.62 1.97 -3.87
C PHE A 76 10.08 1.93 -2.43
N ILE A 77 9.74 3.11 -1.90
CA ILE A 77 9.28 3.29 -0.51
C ILE A 77 8.01 2.48 -0.27
N PHE A 78 7.00 2.63 -1.14
CA PHE A 78 5.72 1.96 -0.96
C PHE A 78 5.78 0.46 -1.22
N ARG A 79 6.54 0.00 -2.23
CA ARG A 79 6.75 -1.44 -2.42
C ARG A 79 7.35 -2.07 -1.16
N ARG A 80 8.29 -1.38 -0.53
CA ARG A 80 8.91 -1.87 0.71
C ARG A 80 7.95 -1.80 1.90
N ALA A 81 7.22 -0.70 2.07
CA ALA A 81 6.22 -0.56 3.12
C ALA A 81 5.15 -1.67 3.06
N LEU A 82 4.62 -1.94 1.87
CA LEU A 82 3.63 -3.00 1.64
C LEU A 82 4.21 -4.39 1.91
N ALA A 83 5.46 -4.66 1.47
CA ALA A 83 6.13 -5.94 1.74
C ALA A 83 6.36 -6.18 3.24
N LEU A 84 6.58 -5.13 4.02
CA LEU A 84 6.77 -5.19 5.47
C LEU A 84 5.44 -5.15 6.27
N GLY A 85 4.31 -4.92 5.61
CA GLY A 85 3.02 -4.70 6.29
C GLY A 85 2.98 -3.41 7.10
N ALA A 86 3.78 -2.40 6.72
CA ALA A 86 3.83 -1.12 7.41
C ALA A 86 2.55 -0.30 7.15
N SER A 87 2.00 0.29 8.20
CA SER A 87 0.83 1.19 8.13
C SER A 87 1.25 2.67 8.11
N ALA A 88 2.49 2.98 8.48
CA ALA A 88 3.04 4.32 8.44
C ALA A 88 4.54 4.31 8.13
N VAL A 89 5.07 5.42 7.61
CA VAL A 89 6.50 5.64 7.39
C VAL A 89 6.93 7.01 7.90
N ILE A 90 8.16 7.08 8.44
CA ILE A 90 8.86 8.35 8.69
C ILE A 90 10.01 8.42 7.70
N LEU A 91 10.07 9.53 6.95
CA LEU A 91 11.15 9.82 6.03
C LEU A 91 12.13 10.78 6.71
N ALA A 92 13.42 10.59 6.47
CA ALA A 92 14.45 11.53 6.92
C ALA A 92 15.53 11.67 5.86
N HIS A 93 15.80 12.88 5.38
CA HIS A 93 16.94 13.14 4.49
C HIS A 93 17.84 14.24 5.05
N ASN A 94 19.14 14.19 4.76
CA ASN A 94 20.06 15.24 5.17
C ASN A 94 20.23 16.33 4.12
N HIS A 95 20.48 17.56 4.60
CA HIS A 95 21.01 18.65 3.80
C HIS A 95 22.50 18.89 4.16
N PRO A 96 23.46 18.47 3.32
CA PRO A 96 24.90 18.71 3.56
C PRO A 96 25.26 20.19 3.69
N SER A 97 24.46 21.09 3.09
CA SER A 97 24.59 22.55 3.21
C SER A 97 24.44 23.05 4.65
N GLY A 98 23.79 22.28 5.53
CA GLY A 98 23.47 22.66 6.90
C GLY A 98 22.25 23.56 7.04
N ASP A 99 21.56 23.91 5.94
CA ASP A 99 20.30 24.65 5.95
C ASP A 99 19.12 23.67 6.08
N PRO A 100 18.36 23.70 7.19
CA PRO A 100 17.27 22.76 7.40
C PRO A 100 15.96 23.16 6.68
N ARG A 101 15.95 24.25 5.90
CA ARG A 101 14.76 24.68 5.15
C ARG A 101 14.49 23.74 3.97
N PRO A 102 13.23 23.34 3.74
CA PRO A 102 12.86 22.52 2.58
C PRO A 102 13.04 23.30 1.29
N SER A 103 13.56 22.63 0.26
CA SER A 103 13.53 23.11 -1.12
C SER A 103 12.14 22.90 -1.74
N PRO A 104 11.80 23.62 -2.84
CA PRO A 104 10.56 23.38 -3.57
C PRO A 104 10.38 21.91 -4.00
N GLU A 105 11.47 21.26 -4.40
CA GLU A 105 11.49 19.85 -4.81
C GLU A 105 11.21 18.91 -3.63
N ASP A 106 11.74 19.21 -2.43
CA ASP A 106 11.41 18.45 -1.22
C ASP A 106 9.90 18.54 -0.94
N LEU A 107 9.32 19.74 -1.04
CA LEU A 107 7.90 19.96 -0.82
C LEU A 107 7.04 19.18 -1.82
N GLU A 108 7.38 19.24 -3.11
CA GLU A 108 6.67 18.53 -4.16
C GLU A 108 6.76 17.00 -3.98
N ALA A 109 7.95 16.47 -3.72
CA ALA A 109 8.17 15.06 -3.45
C ALA A 109 7.37 14.59 -2.22
N THR A 110 7.41 15.37 -1.14
CA THR A 110 6.66 15.06 0.09
C THR A 110 5.16 15.04 -0.15
N GLN A 111 4.62 16.02 -0.87
CA GLN A 111 3.20 16.07 -1.20
C GLN A 111 2.79 14.89 -2.08
N SER A 112 3.64 14.49 -3.03
CA SER A 112 3.43 13.31 -3.86
C SER A 112 3.36 12.02 -3.01
N LEU A 113 4.31 11.86 -2.08
CA LEU A 113 4.33 10.73 -1.14
C LEU A 113 3.09 10.72 -0.26
N VAL A 114 2.66 11.85 0.28
CA VAL A 114 1.44 11.94 1.09
C VAL A 114 0.21 11.51 0.30
N ARG A 115 0.06 11.98 -0.96
CA ARG A 115 -1.06 11.58 -1.83
C ARG A 115 -1.05 10.09 -2.12
N LEU A 116 0.08 9.55 -2.56
CA LEU A 116 0.23 8.12 -2.89
C LEU A 116 0.05 7.22 -1.67
N GLY A 117 0.64 7.61 -0.53
CA GLY A 117 0.50 6.89 0.73
C GLY A 117 -0.95 6.76 1.17
N ARG A 118 -1.75 7.83 1.00
CA ARG A 118 -3.19 7.80 1.26
C ARG A 118 -3.93 6.76 0.41
N MET A 119 -3.60 6.65 -0.87
CA MET A 119 -4.20 5.68 -1.78
C MET A 119 -3.79 4.24 -1.46
N LEU A 120 -2.60 4.04 -0.89
CA LEU A 120 -2.02 2.73 -0.57
C LEU A 120 -2.22 2.31 0.89
N GLY A 121 -2.73 3.18 1.74
CA GLY A 121 -2.97 2.90 3.16
C GLY A 121 -1.71 2.91 4.00
N VAL A 122 -0.72 3.67 3.55
CA VAL A 122 0.54 3.88 4.24
C VAL A 122 0.65 5.37 4.58
N GLU A 123 0.51 5.71 5.85
CA GLU A 123 0.61 7.10 6.32
C GLU A 123 2.05 7.62 6.20
N ILE A 124 2.26 8.81 5.64
CA ILE A 124 3.53 9.54 5.81
C ILE A 124 3.43 10.28 7.14
N ALA A 125 3.98 9.69 8.21
CA ALA A 125 3.86 10.21 9.57
C ALA A 125 4.68 11.49 9.78
N GLU A 126 5.83 11.61 9.10
CA GLU A 126 6.65 12.82 9.05
C GLU A 126 7.66 12.71 7.90
N HIS A 127 8.13 13.86 7.41
CA HIS A 127 9.34 13.98 6.61
C HIS A 127 10.31 14.95 7.30
N LEU A 128 11.46 14.44 7.75
CA LEU A 128 12.46 15.16 8.52
C LEU A 128 13.63 15.59 7.63
N ILE A 129 13.90 16.89 7.55
CA ILE A 129 15.17 17.41 7.04
C ILE A 129 16.17 17.39 8.18
N VAL A 130 17.30 16.73 7.99
CA VAL A 130 18.31 16.49 9.01
C VAL A 130 19.56 17.29 8.70
N VAL A 131 20.04 18.05 9.69
CA VAL A 131 21.32 18.74 9.66
C VAL A 131 22.10 18.38 10.92
N ARG A 132 23.41 18.66 10.95
CA ARG A 132 24.25 18.36 12.13
C ARG A 132 23.71 18.95 13.44
N ARG A 133 22.99 20.08 13.37
CA ARG A 133 22.45 20.79 14.54
C ARG A 133 21.05 20.34 14.97
N GLY A 134 20.38 19.48 14.21
CA GLY A 134 19.03 19.01 14.53
C GLY A 134 18.20 18.58 13.33
N CYS A 135 16.90 18.47 13.54
CA CYS A 135 15.93 18.06 12.52
C CYS A 135 14.84 19.12 12.34
N HIS A 136 14.38 19.31 11.11
CA HIS A 136 13.24 20.14 10.75
C HIS A 136 12.12 19.27 10.18
N ALA A 137 10.95 19.34 10.80
CA ALA A 137 9.76 18.64 10.36
C ALA A 137 9.09 19.41 9.21
N MET A 138 8.81 18.73 8.11
CA MET A 138 8.15 19.33 6.95
C MET A 138 6.62 19.31 7.09
N LEU A 139 6.06 18.30 7.75
CA LEU A 139 4.62 18.21 7.95
C LEU A 139 4.20 19.07 9.14
N ARG A 140 3.68 20.27 8.84
CA ARG A 140 3.14 21.15 9.88
C ARG A 140 1.78 20.62 10.36
N THR A 141 1.76 20.07 11.57
CA THR A 141 0.57 19.60 12.35
C THR A 141 0.12 18.20 11.93
N PRO A 142 -0.28 17.33 12.88
CA PRO A 142 -0.41 15.91 12.62
C PRO A 142 -1.47 15.75 11.54
N ILE A 143 -1.14 14.98 10.51
CA ILE A 143 -2.19 14.36 9.72
C ILE A 143 -3.00 13.61 10.79
N THR A 144 -4.15 14.16 11.14
CA THR A 144 -5.15 13.45 11.91
C THR A 144 -5.21 12.10 11.25
N ARG A 145 -4.94 11.03 12.02
CA ARG A 145 -5.19 9.65 11.59
C ARG A 145 -6.39 9.71 10.67
N PRO A 146 -6.36 9.12 9.47
CA PRO A 146 -7.60 8.95 8.73
C PRO A 146 -8.51 8.08 9.60
N THR A 147 -9.29 8.72 10.48
CA THR A 147 -10.51 8.19 11.09
C THR A 147 -11.56 8.00 10.01
N ALA A 148 -11.35 8.61 8.85
CA ALA A 148 -12.05 8.31 7.64
C ALA A 148 -11.41 7.12 6.91
N LEU A 149 -11.84 5.91 7.29
CA LEU A 149 -12.04 4.83 6.31
C LEU A 149 -12.74 5.39 5.04
N ALA A 150 -13.54 6.46 5.20
CA ALA A 150 -14.19 7.25 4.14
C ALA A 150 -13.25 7.82 3.06
N ALA A 151 -12.00 8.20 3.35
CA ALA A 151 -11.12 8.79 2.33
C ALA A 151 -10.52 7.75 1.36
N PHE A 152 -10.56 6.46 1.73
CA PHE A 152 -10.28 5.35 0.82
C PHE A 152 -11.46 5.04 -0.12
N PHE A 153 -12.65 5.52 0.23
CA PHE A 153 -13.87 5.31 -0.55
C PHE A 153 -14.09 6.37 -1.63
N GLU A 154 -13.34 7.47 -1.62
CA GLU A 154 -13.20 8.37 -2.77
C GLU A 154 -12.22 7.75 -3.79
N LEU A 155 -12.59 6.65 -4.47
CA LEU A 155 -12.07 6.55 -5.85
C LEU A 155 -12.81 7.66 -6.59
N ASN A 156 -12.04 8.55 -7.23
CA ASN A 156 -12.55 9.69 -7.98
C ASN A 156 -13.84 9.34 -8.72
N GLU A 157 -14.84 10.23 -8.64
CA GLU A 157 -16.01 10.19 -9.49
C GLU A 157 -15.56 9.95 -10.93
N SER A 158 -15.82 8.73 -11.42
CA SER A 158 -15.46 8.26 -12.77
C SER A 158 -13.96 8.35 -13.08
N ALA A 159 -13.27 7.20 -13.11
CA ALA A 159 -11.96 7.11 -13.74
C ALA A 159 -12.00 7.80 -15.14
N PRO A 160 -11.11 8.76 -15.42
CA PRO A 160 -11.23 9.61 -16.61
C PRO A 160 -11.18 8.73 -17.87
N GLY A 161 -12.31 8.69 -18.60
CA GLY A 161 -12.40 8.07 -19.91
C GLY A 161 -13.06 6.70 -20.02
N CYS A 162 -13.58 6.06 -18.95
CA CYS A 162 -14.47 4.90 -19.15
C CYS A 162 -15.93 5.35 -19.36
N VAL A 163 -16.49 5.00 -20.52
CA VAL A 163 -17.91 5.17 -20.85
C VAL A 163 -18.57 3.78 -20.78
N HIS A 164 -19.44 3.57 -19.78
CA HIS A 164 -20.24 2.35 -19.65
C HIS A 164 -21.58 2.66 -18.98
N GLU A 165 -22.58 1.80 -19.14
CA GLU A 165 -23.86 1.95 -18.46
C GLU A 165 -23.69 1.72 -16.95
N ARG A 166 -24.34 2.54 -16.11
CA ARG A 166 -24.33 2.33 -14.65
C ARG A 166 -24.90 0.96 -14.33
N GLY A 167 -24.25 0.26 -13.39
CA GLY A 167 -24.59 -1.14 -13.07
C GLY A 167 -24.10 -2.17 -14.09
N SER A 168 -23.37 -1.78 -15.14
CA SER A 168 -22.67 -2.69 -16.06
C SER A 168 -21.17 -2.72 -15.81
N VAL A 169 -20.50 -3.78 -16.27
CA VAL A 169 -19.04 -3.91 -16.21
C VAL A 169 -18.40 -3.06 -17.32
N CYS A 170 -17.48 -2.17 -16.96
CA CYS A 170 -16.68 -1.40 -17.92
C CYS A 170 -15.75 -2.35 -18.72
N PRO A 171 -15.71 -2.28 -20.07
CA PRO A 171 -14.84 -3.15 -20.87
C PRO A 171 -13.34 -3.03 -20.53
N THR A 172 -12.86 -1.80 -20.28
CA THR A 172 -11.48 -1.57 -19.84
C THR A 172 -11.20 -2.20 -18.47
N ALA A 173 -12.14 -2.06 -17.53
CA ALA A 173 -12.05 -2.69 -16.22
C ALA A 173 -12.02 -4.21 -16.33
N ALA A 174 -12.87 -4.80 -17.18
CA ALA A 174 -12.89 -6.24 -17.45
C ALA A 174 -11.56 -6.74 -18.03
N ALA A 175 -10.98 -6.03 -19.00
CA ALA A 175 -9.68 -6.38 -19.57
C ALA A 175 -8.58 -6.41 -18.48
N ASN A 176 -8.52 -5.37 -17.64
CA ASN A 176 -7.56 -5.29 -16.54
C ASN A 176 -7.81 -6.35 -15.45
N ALA A 177 -9.08 -6.63 -15.13
CA ALA A 177 -9.46 -7.69 -14.20
C ALA A 177 -9.04 -9.08 -14.70
N ARG A 178 -9.18 -9.36 -16.01
CA ARG A 178 -8.68 -10.60 -16.62
C ARG A 178 -7.16 -10.73 -16.52
N LEU A 179 -6.42 -9.64 -16.74
CA LEU A 179 -4.95 -9.63 -16.55
C LEU A 179 -4.58 -9.93 -15.09
N ALA A 180 -5.26 -9.29 -14.13
CA ALA A 180 -5.05 -9.55 -12.71
C ALA A 180 -5.38 -11.00 -12.31
N ALA A 181 -6.48 -11.56 -12.83
CA ALA A 181 -6.85 -12.96 -12.66
C ALA A 181 -5.83 -13.92 -13.31
N GLY A 182 -5.29 -13.56 -14.48
CA GLY A 182 -4.22 -14.31 -15.13
C GLY A 182 -2.92 -14.32 -14.32
N HIS A 183 -2.53 -13.17 -13.76
CA HIS A 183 -1.36 -13.07 -12.87
C HIS A 183 -1.57 -13.86 -11.57
N ARG A 184 -2.79 -13.90 -11.04
CA ARG A 184 -3.15 -14.81 -9.95
C ARG A 184 -2.93 -16.26 -10.35
N ASN A 185 -3.47 -16.71 -11.48
CA ASN A 185 -3.35 -18.11 -11.92
C ASN A 185 -1.87 -18.52 -12.14
N ARG A 186 -1.05 -17.65 -12.74
CA ARG A 186 0.41 -17.91 -12.87
C ARG A 186 1.13 -17.98 -11.53
N ARG A 187 0.81 -17.09 -10.57
CA ARG A 187 1.34 -17.17 -9.20
C ARG A 187 0.95 -18.47 -8.50
N ARG A 188 -0.25 -18.98 -8.78
CA ARG A 188 -0.73 -20.27 -8.26
C ARG A 188 0.12 -21.45 -8.78
N GLU A 189 0.54 -21.42 -10.04
CA GLU A 189 1.35 -22.48 -10.65
C GLU A 189 2.82 -22.49 -10.19
N LEU A 190 3.37 -21.35 -9.75
CA LEU A 190 4.80 -21.20 -9.48
C LEU A 190 5.33 -21.89 -8.21
N ILE A 191 4.60 -21.85 -7.09
CA ILE A 191 5.14 -22.22 -5.76
C ILE A 191 4.39 -23.40 -5.11
N GLY A 192 3.23 -23.80 -5.65
CA GLY A 192 2.44 -24.94 -5.13
C GLY A 192 1.81 -24.71 -3.74
N GLN A 193 2.19 -23.67 -3.01
CA GLN A 193 1.63 -23.28 -1.70
C GLN A 193 0.59 -22.16 -1.83
N LEU A 194 -0.55 -22.51 -2.43
CA LEU A 194 -1.62 -21.60 -2.84
C LEU A 194 -2.18 -20.73 -1.71
N SER A 195 -2.29 -21.27 -0.50
CA SER A 195 -2.87 -20.58 0.65
C SER A 195 -2.03 -19.41 1.16
N LEU A 196 -0.71 -19.41 0.91
CA LEU A 196 0.20 -18.36 1.38
C LEU A 196 0.14 -17.09 0.53
N LEU A 197 -0.25 -17.22 -0.74
CA LEU A 197 -0.26 -16.12 -1.72
C LEU A 197 -1.68 -15.66 -2.09
N ALA A 198 -2.70 -16.28 -1.50
CA ALA A 198 -4.09 -15.99 -1.77
C ALA A 198 -4.56 -14.72 -1.06
N ASN A 199 -5.32 -13.88 -1.77
CA ASN A 199 -6.16 -12.87 -1.15
C ASN A 199 -7.63 -13.26 -1.42
N PRO A 200 -8.21 -14.14 -0.58
CA PRO A 200 -9.40 -14.89 -0.97
C PRO A 200 -10.65 -14.02 -1.12
N ALA A 201 -10.81 -12.99 -0.29
CA ALA A 201 -11.93 -12.07 -0.43
C ALA A 201 -11.83 -11.26 -1.74
N TRP A 202 -10.62 -10.78 -2.06
CA TRP A 202 -10.35 -10.07 -3.30
C TRP A 202 -10.51 -10.94 -4.55
N ASP A 203 -10.00 -12.18 -4.49
CA ASP A 203 -10.13 -13.15 -5.58
C ASP A 203 -11.60 -13.45 -5.89
N MET A 204 -12.43 -13.59 -4.85
CA MET A 204 -13.88 -13.77 -4.99
C MET A 204 -14.55 -12.54 -5.63
N LEU A 205 -14.14 -11.33 -5.26
CA LEU A 205 -14.66 -10.09 -5.88
C LEU A 205 -14.31 -10.01 -7.36
N ILE A 206 -13.07 -10.36 -7.74
CA ILE A 206 -12.65 -10.40 -9.16
C ILE A 206 -13.45 -11.44 -9.94
N ASP A 207 -13.62 -12.65 -9.39
CA ASP A 207 -14.36 -13.72 -10.07
C ASP A 207 -15.83 -13.31 -10.28
N LEU A 208 -16.49 -12.76 -9.25
CA LEU A 208 -17.86 -12.25 -9.36
C LEU A 208 -17.98 -11.08 -10.34
N PHE A 209 -17.00 -10.17 -10.37
CA PHE A 209 -16.95 -9.06 -11.31
C PHE A 209 -16.89 -9.54 -12.76
N LEU A 210 -16.01 -10.50 -13.06
CA LEU A 210 -15.90 -11.09 -14.39
C LEU A 210 -17.16 -11.87 -14.80
N HIS A 211 -17.85 -12.51 -13.85
CA HIS A 211 -19.13 -13.16 -14.12
C HIS A 211 -20.28 -12.16 -14.36
N ALA A 212 -20.25 -11.00 -13.71
CA ALA A 212 -21.23 -9.93 -13.90
C ALA A 212 -21.22 -9.38 -15.34
N GLU A 213 -20.09 -9.42 -16.04
CA GLU A 213 -19.99 -9.04 -17.47
C GLU A 213 -20.94 -9.86 -18.35
N CYS A 214 -21.13 -11.14 -18.01
CA CYS A 214 -22.04 -12.03 -18.73
C CYS A 214 -23.45 -12.06 -18.14
N GLY A 215 -23.76 -11.22 -17.14
CA GLY A 215 -25.01 -11.29 -16.36
C GLY A 215 -25.18 -12.61 -15.59
N LYS A 216 -24.10 -13.37 -15.38
CA LYS A 216 -24.14 -14.69 -14.77
C LYS A 216 -24.05 -14.59 -13.26
N GLN A 217 -24.96 -15.26 -12.58
CA GLN A 217 -24.86 -15.47 -11.13
C GLN A 217 -24.00 -16.69 -10.83
N VAL A 218 -23.24 -16.66 -9.74
CA VAL A 218 -22.30 -17.73 -9.38
C VAL A 218 -22.84 -18.48 -8.17
N SER A 219 -22.80 -19.81 -8.19
CA SER A 219 -23.15 -20.58 -6.97
C SER A 219 -22.09 -20.42 -5.89
N ILE A 220 -22.48 -20.47 -4.61
CA ILE A 220 -21.51 -20.41 -3.49
C ILE A 220 -20.41 -21.47 -3.64
N SER A 221 -20.76 -22.70 -4.02
CA SER A 221 -19.79 -23.78 -4.20
C SER A 221 -18.78 -23.47 -5.31
N ALA A 222 -19.24 -22.91 -6.44
CA ALA A 222 -18.35 -22.50 -7.52
C ALA A 222 -17.42 -21.34 -7.10
N LEU A 223 -17.96 -20.36 -6.38
CA LEU A 223 -17.16 -19.24 -5.87
C LEU A 223 -16.10 -19.73 -4.86
N CYS A 224 -16.47 -20.64 -3.96
CA CYS A 224 -15.54 -21.25 -3.01
C CYS A 224 -14.45 -22.04 -3.71
N PHE A 225 -14.80 -22.81 -4.75
CA PHE A 225 -13.84 -23.57 -5.54
C PHE A 225 -12.80 -22.67 -6.21
N GLY A 226 -13.23 -21.55 -6.80
CA GLY A 226 -12.34 -20.55 -7.43
C GLY A 226 -11.32 -19.92 -6.47
N SER A 227 -11.65 -19.86 -5.17
CA SER A 227 -10.77 -19.32 -4.13
C SER A 227 -9.60 -20.23 -3.74
N CYS A 228 -9.61 -21.51 -4.13
CA CYS A 228 -8.60 -22.52 -3.77
C CYS A 228 -8.36 -22.69 -2.26
N LEU A 229 -9.34 -22.33 -1.43
CA LEU A 229 -9.32 -22.54 0.01
C LEU A 229 -10.12 -23.78 0.41
N PRO A 230 -9.86 -24.36 1.60
CA PRO A 230 -10.79 -25.29 2.22
C PRO A 230 -12.20 -24.69 2.29
N MET A 231 -13.22 -25.50 2.01
CA MET A 231 -14.63 -25.06 1.91
C MET A 231 -15.11 -24.25 3.12
N SER A 232 -14.78 -24.69 4.34
CA SER A 232 -15.17 -24.00 5.58
C SER A 232 -14.55 -22.60 5.69
N THR A 233 -13.31 -22.43 5.23
CA THR A 233 -12.61 -21.14 5.18
C THR A 233 -13.21 -20.25 4.11
N ALA A 234 -13.47 -20.78 2.92
CA ALA A 234 -14.08 -20.03 1.82
C ALA A 234 -15.47 -19.51 2.20
N LEU A 235 -16.32 -20.35 2.81
CA LEU A 235 -17.64 -19.96 3.30
C LEU A 235 -17.59 -18.82 4.34
N ARG A 236 -16.57 -18.80 5.20
CA ARG A 236 -16.36 -17.71 6.16
C ARG A 236 -16.06 -16.38 5.45
N HIS A 237 -15.31 -16.40 4.36
CA HIS A 237 -15.06 -15.21 3.54
C HIS A 237 -16.32 -14.75 2.81
N VAL A 238 -17.07 -15.66 2.21
CA VAL A 238 -18.37 -15.36 1.59
C VAL A 238 -19.31 -14.70 2.60
N ARG A 239 -19.40 -15.25 3.82
CA ARG A 239 -20.22 -14.66 4.90
C ARG A 239 -19.77 -13.24 5.23
N LYS A 240 -18.47 -13.00 5.42
CA LYS A 240 -17.95 -11.65 5.69
C LYS A 240 -18.27 -10.66 4.58
N LEU A 241 -18.17 -11.08 3.31
CA LEU A 241 -18.50 -10.26 2.15
C LEU A 241 -20.00 -9.93 2.07
N CYS A 242 -20.86 -10.87 2.46
CA CYS A 242 -22.30 -10.62 2.60
C CYS A 242 -22.62 -9.70 3.76
N ASP A 243 -22.05 -9.96 4.94
CA ASP A 243 -22.26 -9.15 6.15
C ASP A 243 -21.80 -7.70 5.96
N SER A 244 -20.81 -7.45 5.08
CA SER A 244 -20.35 -6.11 4.72
C SER A 244 -21.14 -5.44 3.58
N GLY A 245 -22.13 -6.10 3.00
CA GLY A 245 -22.93 -5.58 1.87
C GLY A 245 -22.20 -5.53 0.52
N LEU A 246 -21.03 -6.17 0.38
CA LEU A 246 -20.29 -6.21 -0.89
C LEU A 246 -20.80 -7.30 -1.83
N VAL A 247 -21.34 -8.38 -1.27
CA VAL A 247 -21.88 -9.52 -2.03
C VAL A 247 -23.32 -9.76 -1.61
N THR A 248 -24.21 -9.82 -2.59
CA THR A 248 -25.61 -10.19 -2.36
C THR A 248 -25.77 -11.69 -2.58
N ARG A 249 -26.51 -12.34 -1.68
CA ARG A 249 -26.88 -13.76 -1.79
C ARG A 249 -28.37 -13.88 -2.06
N GLN A 250 -28.74 -14.73 -3.01
CA GLN A 250 -30.12 -15.09 -3.32
C GLN A 250 -30.26 -16.61 -3.37
N VAL A 251 -31.45 -17.10 -3.03
CA VAL A 251 -31.78 -18.52 -3.26
C VAL A 251 -31.97 -18.71 -4.76
N ASP A 252 -31.43 -19.80 -5.31
CA ASP A 252 -31.61 -20.11 -6.73
C ASP A 252 -33.11 -20.37 -7.00
N PRO A 253 -33.77 -19.62 -7.91
CA PRO A 253 -35.17 -19.82 -8.24
C PRO A 253 -35.48 -21.22 -8.79
N LEU A 254 -34.47 -21.90 -9.37
CA LEU A 254 -34.62 -23.21 -9.99
C LEU A 254 -34.27 -24.38 -9.05
N ASP A 255 -33.51 -24.13 -7.98
CA ASP A 255 -33.14 -25.14 -6.98
C ASP A 255 -32.94 -24.50 -5.60
N ALA A 256 -33.94 -24.59 -4.72
CA ALA A 256 -33.91 -23.97 -3.40
C ALA A 256 -32.74 -24.44 -2.49
N ARG A 257 -32.06 -25.54 -2.83
CA ARG A 257 -30.86 -26.03 -2.13
C ARG A 257 -29.58 -25.28 -2.54
N ARG A 258 -29.64 -24.51 -3.63
CA ARG A 258 -28.54 -23.72 -4.14
C ARG A 258 -28.72 -22.26 -3.73
N SER A 259 -27.60 -21.61 -3.54
CA SER A 259 -27.55 -20.17 -3.33
C SER A 259 -26.62 -19.57 -4.36
N LEU A 260 -27.14 -18.55 -5.01
CA LEU A 260 -26.44 -17.75 -6.00
C LEU A 260 -25.93 -16.47 -5.33
N VAL A 261 -24.77 -16.01 -5.77
CA VAL A 261 -24.10 -14.83 -5.26
C VAL A 261 -23.69 -13.92 -6.41
N THR A 262 -23.83 -12.62 -6.17
CA THR A 262 -23.46 -11.54 -7.09
C THR A 262 -22.80 -10.42 -6.32
N LEU A 263 -22.09 -9.52 -7.02
CA LEU A 263 -21.73 -8.24 -6.42
C LEU A 263 -22.99 -7.41 -6.14
N SER A 264 -22.94 -6.59 -5.10
CA SER A 264 -23.87 -5.47 -4.97
C SER A 264 -23.54 -4.39 -6.01
N ASN A 265 -24.51 -3.53 -6.34
CA ASN A 265 -24.28 -2.42 -7.28
C ASN A 265 -23.12 -1.53 -6.81
N TYR A 266 -23.08 -1.25 -5.51
CA TYR A 266 -21.97 -0.54 -4.89
C TYR A 266 -20.63 -1.25 -5.16
N ALA A 267 -20.51 -2.53 -4.83
CA ALA A 267 -19.24 -3.25 -5.04
C ALA A 267 -18.85 -3.33 -6.53
N LEU A 268 -19.82 -3.47 -7.43
CA LEU A 268 -19.59 -3.49 -8.87
C LEU A 268 -18.99 -2.17 -9.37
N GLU A 269 -19.57 -1.04 -8.98
CA GLU A 269 -19.08 0.30 -9.34
C GLU A 269 -17.68 0.54 -8.79
N ARG A 270 -17.43 0.15 -7.54
CA ARG A 270 -16.12 0.29 -6.89
C ARG A 270 -15.04 -0.54 -7.59
N VAL A 271 -15.35 -1.78 -7.99
CA VAL A 271 -14.41 -2.65 -8.70
C VAL A 271 -14.17 -2.16 -10.14
N ASN A 272 -15.20 -1.62 -10.80
CA ASN A 272 -15.05 -0.92 -12.08
C ASN A 272 -14.05 0.23 -11.96
N GLU A 273 -14.27 1.16 -11.03
CA GLU A 273 -13.39 2.31 -10.80
C GLU A 273 -11.95 1.89 -10.51
N TYR A 274 -11.78 0.88 -9.64
CA TYR A 274 -10.48 0.32 -9.33
C TYR A 274 -9.77 -0.14 -10.61
N PHE A 275 -10.37 -1.02 -11.41
CA PHE A 275 -9.71 -1.53 -12.60
C PHE A 275 -9.65 -0.53 -13.76
N CYS A 276 -10.53 0.47 -13.82
CA CYS A 276 -10.40 1.58 -14.76
C CYS A 276 -9.21 2.47 -14.43
N SER A 277 -8.90 2.69 -13.14
CA SER A 277 -7.74 3.48 -12.73
C SER A 277 -6.39 2.84 -13.14
N TYR A 278 -6.38 1.55 -13.47
CA TYR A 278 -5.26 0.83 -14.08
C TYR A 278 -5.11 1.15 -15.59
N THR A 279 -5.11 2.42 -16.01
CA THR A 279 -4.79 2.76 -17.41
C THR A 279 -3.30 2.62 -17.69
N ASN A 280 -2.94 1.48 -18.29
CA ASN A 280 -1.92 1.28 -19.33
C ASN A 280 -0.43 1.64 -19.09
N ASN A 281 0.04 1.99 -17.88
CA ASN A 281 1.40 2.53 -17.70
C ASN A 281 2.34 1.83 -16.70
N LEU A 282 2.07 0.59 -16.25
CA LEU A 282 2.97 -0.05 -15.25
C LEU A 282 3.75 -1.27 -15.73
N TRP A 283 3.52 -1.77 -16.96
CA TRP A 283 4.15 -3.01 -17.45
C TRP A 283 4.45 -3.00 -18.96
N LYS A 284 4.91 -1.86 -19.49
CA LYS A 284 5.65 -1.85 -20.77
C LYS A 284 7.13 -1.77 -20.48
#